data_AF-A0A914JG33-F1
#
_entry.id   AF-A0A914JG33-F1
#
_cell.length_a   1.000
_cell.length_b   1.000
_cell.length_c   1.000
_cell.angle_alpha   90.00
_cell.angle_beta   90.00
_cell.angle_gamma   90.00
#
_symmetry.space_group_name_H-M   'P 1'
#
loop_
_entity.id
_entity.type
_entity.pdbx_description
1 polymer ?
#
loop_
_entity_poly.entity_id
_entity_poly.type
_entity_poly.pdbx_seq_one_letter_code
_entity_poly.pdbx_strand_id
1 'polypeptide(L)'
;EQLFENRDLVVIDANLRVETISAVIEIAKAYKIKVWFEPTDLAKATKIVVNQNLEKIDGLSPNFNEMIELSKTFGMKPMSLDEFEKLLHSDFLPETGIFKTAEMILRKMKADDATIFVTMGPVGTLALKKTDGKIVTRIVVPPVIGIHEKMVSASGAGDA
;
A
#
# COMPACT_ATOMS: atom_id res chain seq x y z
N GLU A 1 -11.87 -2.10 25.29
CA GLU A 1 -12.34 -0.81 24.74
C GLU A 1 -11.35 0.34 24.98
N GLN A 2 -10.78 0.50 26.18
CA GLN A 2 -9.74 1.52 26.49
C GLN A 2 -8.52 1.59 25.55
N LEU A 3 -8.17 0.52 24.82
CA LEU A 3 -7.01 0.50 23.91
C LEU A 3 -7.13 1.50 22.74
N PHE A 4 -8.37 1.79 22.33
CA PHE A 4 -8.68 2.64 21.18
C PHE A 4 -8.98 4.10 21.57
N GLU A 5 -9.13 4.40 22.86
CA GLU A 5 -9.33 5.77 23.33
C GLU A 5 -8.10 6.63 23.02
N ASN A 6 -8.32 7.81 22.42
CA ASN A 6 -7.28 8.78 22.04
C ASN A 6 -6.22 8.27 21.04
N ARG A 7 -6.59 7.34 20.14
CA ARG A 7 -5.72 6.90 19.04
C ARG A 7 -6.19 7.50 17.71
N ASP A 8 -5.25 7.97 16.91
CA ASP A 8 -5.55 8.53 15.58
C ASP A 8 -5.45 7.48 14.46
N LEU A 9 -4.68 6.41 14.69
CA LEU A 9 -4.36 5.39 13.70
C LEU A 9 -4.21 4.01 14.34
N VAL A 10 -4.69 2.99 13.65
CA VAL A 10 -4.42 1.58 13.92
C VAL A 10 -3.75 0.98 12.70
N VAL A 11 -2.59 0.38 12.89
CA VAL A 11 -1.87 -0.38 11.85
C VAL A 11 -2.19 -1.86 12.03
N ILE A 12 -2.70 -2.49 10.98
CA ILE A 12 -3.09 -3.90 10.98
C ILE A 12 -2.07 -4.68 10.17
N ASP A 13 -1.39 -5.61 10.83
CA ASP A 13 -0.54 -6.61 10.18
C ASP A 13 -1.42 -7.69 9.50
N ALA A 14 -1.17 -7.94 8.22
CA ALA A 14 -1.88 -8.94 7.44
C ALA A 14 -1.62 -10.39 7.89
N ASN A 15 -0.67 -10.64 8.80
CA ASN A 15 -0.46 -11.93 9.48
C ASN A 15 -1.67 -12.39 10.29
N LEU A 16 -2.54 -11.46 10.73
CA LEU A 16 -3.74 -11.77 11.48
C LEU A 16 -4.74 -12.61 10.65
N ARG A 17 -5.58 -13.37 11.36
CA ARG A 17 -6.71 -14.07 10.74
C ARG A 17 -7.70 -13.07 10.16
N VAL A 18 -8.39 -13.46 9.10
CA VAL A 18 -9.33 -12.59 8.38
C VAL A 18 -10.42 -12.05 9.31
N GLU A 19 -10.97 -12.89 10.17
CA GLU A 19 -12.02 -12.52 11.12
C GLU A 19 -11.50 -11.49 12.13
N THR A 20 -10.24 -11.61 12.52
CA THR A 20 -9.57 -10.66 13.40
C THR A 20 -9.34 -9.32 12.70
N ILE A 21 -8.86 -9.33 11.46
CA ILE A 21 -8.70 -8.11 10.65
C ILE A 21 -10.04 -7.38 10.53
N SER A 22 -11.11 -8.09 10.16
CA SER A 22 -12.45 -7.52 10.05
C SER A 22 -12.94 -6.93 11.38
N ALA A 23 -12.78 -7.66 12.49
CA ALA A 23 -13.19 -7.18 13.81
C ALA A 23 -12.43 -5.91 14.23
N VAL A 24 -11.12 -5.85 13.99
CA VAL A 24 -10.29 -4.67 14.30
C VAL A 24 -10.73 -3.46 13.47
N ILE A 25 -11.03 -3.66 12.18
CA ILE A 25 -11.54 -2.59 11.30
C ILE A 25 -12.87 -2.05 11.83
N GLU A 26 -13.83 -2.92 12.16
CA GLU A 26 -15.13 -2.50 12.66
C GLU A 26 -15.01 -1.72 13.98
N ILE A 27 -14.16 -2.19 14.90
CA ILE A 27 -13.89 -1.48 16.16
C ILE A 27 -13.25 -0.12 15.86
N ALA A 28 -12.19 -0.05 15.06
CA ALA A 28 -11.53 1.21 14.74
C ALA A 28 -12.50 2.23 14.11
N LYS A 29 -13.39 1.78 13.21
CA LYS A 29 -14.41 2.64 12.60
C LYS A 29 -15.47 3.12 13.59
N ALA A 30 -15.91 2.29 14.53
CA ALA A 30 -16.82 2.72 15.59
C ALA A 30 -16.24 3.87 16.44
N TYR A 31 -14.93 3.87 16.65
CA TYR A 31 -14.20 4.92 17.37
C TYR A 31 -13.66 6.05 16.46
N LYS A 32 -13.98 6.03 15.16
CA LYS A 32 -13.52 7.01 14.14
C LYS A 32 -11.98 7.10 14.01
N ILE A 33 -11.32 5.98 14.21
CA ILE A 33 -9.86 5.84 14.12
C ILE A 33 -9.50 5.45 12.70
N LYS A 34 -8.41 6.03 12.17
CA LYS A 34 -7.91 5.64 10.84
C LYS A 34 -7.33 4.23 10.89
N VAL A 35 -7.48 3.50 9.80
CA VAL A 35 -6.97 2.14 9.66
C VAL A 35 -5.97 2.09 8.53
N TRP A 36 -4.76 1.67 8.86
CA TRP A 36 -3.69 1.38 7.92
C TRP A 36 -3.51 -0.14 7.82
N PHE A 37 -3.47 -0.68 6.61
CA PHE A 37 -3.22 -2.10 6.40
C PHE A 37 -1.81 -2.30 5.84
N GLU A 38 -1.01 -3.12 6.51
CA GLU A 38 0.32 -3.52 6.06
C GLU A 38 0.28 -4.96 5.54
N PRO A 39 0.34 -5.17 4.22
CA PRO A 39 0.50 -6.49 3.64
C PRO A 39 1.86 -7.09 4.04
N THR A 40 1.85 -8.32 4.54
CA THR A 40 3.09 -9.00 4.96
C THR A 40 3.63 -9.99 3.93
N ASP A 41 2.72 -10.53 3.10
CA ASP A 41 3.08 -11.43 2.01
C ASP A 41 2.03 -11.40 0.89
N LEU A 42 2.42 -11.98 -0.24
CA LEU A 42 1.64 -12.09 -1.48
C LEU A 42 0.22 -12.63 -1.28
N ALA A 43 0.07 -13.70 -0.49
CA ALA A 43 -1.24 -14.32 -0.25
C ALA A 43 -2.10 -13.44 0.68
N LYS A 44 -1.46 -12.79 1.66
CA LYS A 44 -2.10 -11.95 2.67
C LYS A 44 -2.54 -10.60 2.12
N ALA A 45 -1.84 -10.04 1.14
CA ALA A 45 -2.20 -8.78 0.49
C ALA A 45 -3.63 -8.81 -0.05
N THR A 46 -4.06 -9.94 -0.61
CA THR A 46 -5.39 -10.07 -1.21
C THR A 46 -6.53 -10.19 -0.20
N LYS A 47 -6.25 -10.47 1.10
CA LYS A 47 -7.28 -10.65 2.14
C LYS A 47 -8.21 -9.45 2.24
N ILE A 48 -7.67 -8.24 2.11
CA ILE A 48 -8.47 -7.01 2.25
C ILE A 48 -9.44 -6.81 1.08
N VAL A 49 -9.06 -7.28 -0.11
CA VAL A 49 -9.88 -7.23 -1.32
C VAL A 49 -10.96 -8.32 -1.27
N VAL A 50 -10.57 -9.57 -0.99
CA VAL A 50 -11.48 -10.72 -0.95
C VAL A 50 -12.58 -10.56 0.10
N ASN A 51 -12.26 -9.96 1.25
CA ASN A 51 -13.21 -9.78 2.35
C ASN A 51 -13.95 -8.44 2.31
N GLN A 52 -13.90 -7.71 1.19
CA GLN A 52 -14.61 -6.43 1.01
C GLN A 52 -14.29 -5.37 2.07
N ASN A 53 -13.11 -5.46 2.69
CA ASN A 53 -12.65 -4.54 3.72
C ASN A 53 -11.89 -3.35 3.13
N LEU A 54 -11.55 -3.40 1.83
CA LEU A 54 -10.82 -2.34 1.16
C LEU A 54 -11.51 -0.97 1.25
N GLU A 55 -12.84 -0.95 1.22
CA GLU A 55 -13.60 0.31 1.35
C GLU A 55 -13.49 0.95 2.74
N LYS A 56 -13.08 0.16 3.75
CA LYS A 56 -13.08 0.52 5.16
C LYS A 56 -11.69 0.86 5.71
N ILE A 57 -10.66 0.90 4.87
CA ILE A 57 -9.33 1.36 5.29
C ILE A 57 -9.01 2.73 4.73
N ASP A 58 -8.07 3.39 5.40
CA ASP A 58 -7.62 4.75 5.09
C ASP A 58 -6.19 4.73 4.51
N GLY A 59 -5.45 3.64 4.73
CA GLY A 59 -4.06 3.50 4.30
C GLY A 59 -3.68 2.08 3.91
N LEU A 60 -2.75 1.95 2.95
CA LEU A 60 -2.18 0.67 2.51
C LEU A 60 -0.73 0.87 2.06
N SER A 61 0.20 0.02 2.50
CA SER A 61 1.59 0.04 2.00
C SER A 61 2.07 -1.32 1.50
N PRO A 62 1.69 -1.75 0.29
CA PRO A 62 2.24 -2.97 -0.27
C PRO A 62 3.67 -2.71 -0.75
N ASN A 63 4.53 -3.71 -0.70
CA ASN A 63 5.71 -3.72 -1.55
C ASN A 63 5.34 -4.01 -3.02
N PHE A 64 6.31 -3.87 -3.93
CA PHE A 64 6.11 -4.08 -5.36
C PHE A 64 5.48 -5.44 -5.67
N ASN A 65 5.95 -6.52 -5.03
CA ASN A 65 5.47 -7.86 -5.31
C ASN A 65 4.02 -8.04 -4.84
N GLU A 66 3.67 -7.55 -3.66
CA GLU A 66 2.29 -7.55 -3.15
C GLU A 66 1.37 -6.73 -4.03
N MET A 67 1.87 -5.59 -4.52
CA MET A 67 1.13 -4.75 -5.45
C MET A 67 0.85 -5.46 -6.77
N ILE A 68 1.80 -6.25 -7.28
CA ILE A 68 1.60 -7.10 -8.46
C ILE A 68 0.54 -8.18 -8.20
N GLU A 69 0.52 -8.81 -7.02
CA GLU A 69 -0.54 -9.77 -6.69
C GLU A 69 -1.91 -9.11 -6.57
N LEU A 70 -1.98 -7.93 -5.95
CA LEU A 70 -3.19 -7.13 -5.92
C LEU A 70 -3.65 -6.81 -7.34
N SER A 71 -2.75 -6.38 -8.23
CA SER A 71 -3.04 -6.11 -9.65
C SER A 71 -3.72 -7.28 -10.36
N LYS A 72 -3.32 -8.53 -10.07
CA LYS A 72 -3.97 -9.73 -10.63
C LYS A 72 -5.43 -9.86 -10.21
N THR A 73 -5.78 -9.49 -8.97
CA THR A 73 -7.18 -9.50 -8.49
C THR A 73 -8.07 -8.49 -9.23
N PHE A 74 -7.45 -7.47 -9.84
CA PHE A 74 -8.12 -6.49 -10.70
C PHE A 74 -8.01 -6.82 -12.20
N GLY A 75 -7.54 -8.03 -12.56
CA GLY A 75 -7.43 -8.48 -13.95
C GLY A 75 -6.28 -7.84 -14.74
N MET A 76 -5.32 -7.20 -14.06
CA MET A 76 -4.16 -6.61 -14.70
C MET A 76 -3.07 -7.67 -14.95
N LYS A 77 -2.31 -7.49 -16.03
CA LYS A 77 -1.14 -8.33 -16.30
C LYS A 77 0.00 -7.96 -15.34
N PRO A 78 0.72 -8.94 -14.79
CA PRO A 78 1.90 -8.69 -13.98
C PRO A 78 3.00 -8.04 -14.83
N MET A 79 3.88 -7.29 -14.16
CA MET A 79 5.03 -6.59 -14.72
C MET A 79 6.22 -6.82 -13.77
N SER A 80 7.42 -6.92 -14.33
CA SER A 80 8.66 -7.01 -13.55
C SER A 80 9.14 -5.65 -13.07
N LEU A 81 9.98 -5.63 -12.03
CA LEU A 81 10.55 -4.39 -11.51
C LEU A 81 11.41 -3.67 -12.56
N ASP A 82 12.21 -4.41 -13.34
CA ASP A 82 13.04 -3.86 -14.42
C ASP A 82 12.19 -3.21 -15.53
N GLU A 83 11.05 -3.79 -15.88
CA GLU A 83 10.11 -3.18 -16.83
C GLU A 83 9.53 -1.89 -16.26
N PHE A 84 9.18 -1.89 -14.97
CA PHE A 84 8.66 -0.71 -14.30
C PHE A 84 9.70 0.42 -14.22
N GLU A 85 10.94 0.10 -13.84
CA GLU A 85 12.06 1.06 -13.76
C GLU A 85 12.31 1.72 -15.13
N LYS A 86 12.35 0.95 -16.22
CA LYS A 86 12.47 1.50 -17.58
C LYS A 86 11.34 2.48 -17.92
N LEU A 87 10.12 2.22 -17.44
CA LEU A 87 8.97 3.09 -17.68
C LEU A 87 9.05 4.38 -16.87
N LEU A 88 9.60 4.35 -15.65
CA LEU A 88 9.86 5.56 -14.85
C LEU A 88 10.83 6.53 -15.54
N HIS A 89 11.79 6.00 -16.31
CA HIS A 89 12.76 6.80 -17.05
C HIS A 89 12.25 7.27 -18.42
N SER A 90 11.03 6.88 -18.82
CA SER A 90 10.43 7.36 -20.06
C SER A 90 9.67 8.67 -19.82
N ASP A 91 9.61 9.53 -20.83
CA ASP A 91 8.87 10.82 -20.78
C ASP A 91 7.36 10.66 -20.55
N PHE A 92 6.87 9.41 -20.54
CA PHE A 92 5.48 9.07 -20.34
C PHE A 92 5.36 8.18 -19.11
N LEU A 93 4.86 8.70 -18.00
CA LEU A 93 4.38 7.85 -16.91
C LEU A 93 3.21 7.06 -17.45
N PRO A 94 3.36 5.77 -17.77
CA PRO A 94 2.27 5.06 -18.40
C PRO A 94 1.19 4.81 -17.35
N GLU A 95 -0.05 4.69 -17.80
CA GLU A 95 -1.10 3.98 -17.06
C GLU A 95 -0.73 2.49 -16.93
N THR A 96 0.42 2.18 -16.31
CA THR A 96 0.89 0.82 -16.09
C THR A 96 -0.07 0.10 -15.16
N GLY A 97 0.03 -1.23 -15.13
CA GLY A 97 -0.73 -2.06 -14.21
C GLY A 97 -0.64 -1.55 -12.77
N ILE A 98 0.55 -1.11 -12.32
CA ILE A 98 0.76 -0.68 -10.92
C ILE A 98 0.09 0.66 -10.63
N PHE A 99 0.31 1.70 -11.44
CA PHE A 99 -0.34 3.01 -11.24
C PHE A 99 -1.85 2.86 -11.27
N LYS A 100 -2.36 2.14 -12.28
CA LYS A 100 -3.79 1.93 -12.47
C LYS A 100 -4.39 1.09 -11.35
N THR A 101 -3.73 0.03 -10.91
CA THR A 101 -4.20 -0.76 -9.77
C THR A 101 -4.20 0.08 -8.50
N ALA A 102 -3.15 0.84 -8.21
CA ALA A 102 -3.09 1.68 -7.02
C ALA A 102 -4.22 2.72 -7.05
N GLU A 103 -4.44 3.34 -8.20
CA GLU A 103 -5.54 4.28 -8.39
C GLU A 103 -6.91 3.61 -8.22
N MET A 104 -7.13 2.42 -8.78
CA MET A 104 -8.37 1.67 -8.64
C MET A 104 -8.64 1.27 -7.18
N ILE A 105 -7.62 0.79 -6.48
CA ILE A 105 -7.69 0.47 -5.05
C ILE A 105 -8.07 1.73 -4.28
N LEU A 106 -7.34 2.83 -4.52
CA LEU A 106 -7.56 4.09 -3.83
C LEU A 106 -8.98 4.61 -4.06
N ARG A 107 -9.49 4.53 -5.30
CA ARG A 107 -10.87 4.90 -5.65
C ARG A 107 -11.91 4.09 -4.87
N LYS A 108 -11.64 2.80 -4.58
CA LYS A 108 -12.53 1.95 -3.78
C LYS A 108 -12.51 2.28 -2.29
N MET A 109 -11.42 2.80 -1.74
CA MET A 109 -11.37 3.24 -0.33
C MET A 109 -12.35 4.40 -0.11
N LYS A 110 -13.17 4.39 0.95
CA LYS A 110 -14.16 5.46 1.17
C LYS A 110 -13.58 6.74 1.77
N ALA A 111 -12.44 6.66 2.44
CA ALA A 111 -11.83 7.83 3.07
C ALA A 111 -11.40 8.86 2.01
N ASP A 112 -11.76 10.13 2.23
CA ASP A 112 -11.46 11.24 1.32
C ASP A 112 -9.97 11.62 1.30
N ASP A 113 -9.22 11.22 2.32
CA ASP A 113 -7.78 11.41 2.46
C ASP A 113 -6.99 10.09 2.39
N ALA A 114 -7.61 9.04 1.83
CA ALA A 114 -6.99 7.73 1.70
C ALA A 114 -5.61 7.81 1.03
N THR A 115 -4.68 6.96 1.45
CA THR A 115 -3.29 6.99 0.97
C THR A 115 -2.77 5.58 0.69
N ILE A 116 -1.97 5.44 -0.38
CA ILE A 116 -1.25 4.21 -0.72
C ILE A 116 0.24 4.53 -0.88
N PHE A 117 1.11 3.74 -0.26
CA PHE A 117 2.56 3.77 -0.49
C PHE A 117 3.05 2.44 -1.03
N VAL A 118 3.41 2.38 -2.31
CA VAL A 118 4.01 1.18 -2.89
C VAL A 118 5.53 1.27 -2.77
N THR A 119 6.15 0.40 -1.95
CA THR A 119 7.61 0.36 -1.78
C THR A 119 8.25 -0.54 -2.83
N MET A 120 9.31 -0.06 -3.48
CA MET A 120 9.92 -0.72 -4.65
C MET A 120 11.44 -0.88 -4.50
N GLY A 121 11.91 -0.98 -3.25
CA GLY A 121 13.32 -1.13 -2.91
C GLY A 121 14.18 -0.01 -3.51
N PRO A 122 15.21 -0.33 -4.31
CA PRO A 122 16.14 0.66 -4.86
C PRO A 122 15.52 1.59 -5.92
N VAL A 123 14.30 1.30 -6.39
CA VAL A 123 13.56 2.17 -7.32
C VAL A 123 12.88 3.33 -6.55
N GLY A 124 12.63 3.17 -5.25
CA GLY A 124 11.98 4.16 -4.38
C GLY A 124 10.55 3.79 -4.00
N THR A 125 9.73 4.80 -3.75
CA THR A 125 8.34 4.63 -3.28
C THR A 125 7.37 5.41 -4.14
N LEU A 126 6.31 4.74 -4.58
CA LEU A 126 5.19 5.35 -5.28
C LEU A 126 4.10 5.70 -4.26
N ALA A 127 3.83 6.99 -4.10
CA ALA A 127 2.82 7.52 -3.19
C ALA A 127 1.60 8.02 -3.97
N LEU A 128 0.41 7.51 -3.64
CA LEU A 128 -0.87 8.02 -4.14
C LEU A 128 -1.73 8.46 -2.96
N LYS A 129 -2.37 9.61 -3.08
CA LYS A 129 -3.25 10.13 -2.04
C LYS A 129 -4.50 10.76 -2.64
N LYS A 130 -5.65 10.56 -1.98
CA LYS A 130 -6.86 11.34 -2.27
C LYS A 130 -6.76 12.73 -1.67
N THR A 131 -7.06 13.73 -2.47
CA THR A 131 -7.08 15.13 -2.05
C THR A 131 -8.17 15.84 -2.84
N ASP A 132 -9.19 16.34 -2.13
CA ASP A 132 -10.31 17.08 -2.71
C ASP A 132 -10.97 16.37 -3.91
N GLY A 133 -11.23 15.06 -3.77
CA GLY A 133 -11.86 14.23 -4.80
C GLY A 133 -10.94 13.87 -5.98
N LYS A 134 -9.67 14.32 -5.98
CA LYS A 134 -8.65 13.97 -6.96
C LYS A 134 -7.63 13.01 -6.36
N ILE A 135 -6.87 12.34 -7.22
CA ILE A 135 -5.75 11.50 -6.83
C ILE A 135 -4.46 12.22 -7.21
N VAL A 136 -3.62 12.45 -6.22
CA VAL A 136 -2.28 13.02 -6.38
C VAL A 136 -1.28 11.88 -6.30
N THR A 137 -0.43 11.78 -7.31
CA THR A 137 0.61 10.75 -7.42
C THR A 137 1.99 11.39 -7.31
N ARG A 138 2.89 10.78 -6.55
CA ARG A 138 4.29 11.18 -6.45
C ARG A 138 5.19 9.95 -6.42
N ILE A 139 6.34 10.06 -7.06
CA ILE A 139 7.42 9.10 -6.91
C ILE A 139 8.47 9.73 -6.00
N VAL A 140 8.80 9.05 -4.93
CA VAL A 140 9.84 9.43 -3.98
C VAL A 140 11.07 8.58 -4.30
N VAL A 141 12.13 9.24 -4.75
CA VAL A 141 13.42 8.59 -5.01
C VAL A 141 14.05 8.15 -3.69
N PRO A 142 14.69 6.97 -3.64
CA PRO A 142 15.32 6.50 -2.42
C PRO A 142 16.57 7.32 -2.10
N PRO A 143 16.98 7.37 -0.82
CA PRO A 143 18.25 8.00 -0.45
C PRO A 143 19.42 7.30 -1.15
N VAL A 144 20.37 8.09 -1.64
CA VAL A 144 21.59 7.56 -2.26
C VAL A 144 22.44 6.93 -1.16
N ILE A 145 22.54 5.60 -1.16
CA ILE A 145 23.46 4.87 -0.29
C ILE A 145 24.88 5.16 -0.79
N GLY A 146 25.74 5.68 0.09
CA GLY A 146 27.11 6.04 -0.28
C GLY A 146 27.90 4.82 -0.79
N ILE A 147 28.87 5.04 -1.68
CA ILE A 147 29.74 4.00 -2.28
C ILE A 147 30.50 3.15 -1.23
N HIS A 148 30.56 3.60 0.02
CA HIS A 148 31.20 2.92 1.15
C HIS A 148 30.21 2.33 2.16
N GLU A 149 28.91 2.57 1.99
CA GLU A 149 27.86 2.03 2.84
C GLU A 149 27.34 0.74 2.21
N LYS A 150 27.73 -0.39 2.80
CA LYS A 150 27.24 -1.69 2.34
C LYS A 150 25.93 -1.98 3.07
N MET A 151 24.86 -2.29 2.32
CA MET A 151 23.62 -2.80 2.90
C MET A 151 23.95 -4.06 3.71
N VAL A 152 23.75 -3.98 5.04
CA VAL A 152 24.06 -5.07 5.98
C VAL A 152 22.89 -6.05 6.09
N SER A 153 21.66 -5.53 6.06
CA SER A 153 20.41 -6.32 6.04
C SER A 153 19.29 -5.48 5.43
N ALA A 154 18.39 -6.12 4.68
CA ALA A 154 17.13 -5.54 4.20
C ALA A 154 15.90 -6.12 4.92
N SER A 155 16.10 -7.03 5.88
CA SER A 155 15.00 -7.62 6.66
C SER A 155 14.43 -6.56 7.61
N GLY A 156 13.10 -6.36 7.57
CA GLY A 156 12.40 -5.35 8.35
C GLY A 156 12.48 -3.93 7.78
N ALA A 157 13.08 -3.71 6.61
CA ALA A 157 13.20 -2.37 6.03
C ALA A 157 11.85 -1.73 5.66
N GLY A 158 10.80 -2.52 5.46
CA GLY A 158 9.43 -2.03 5.27
C GLY A 158 8.73 -1.62 6.57
N ASP A 159 9.15 -2.18 7.71
CA ASP A 159 8.58 -1.88 9.03
C ASP A 159 9.23 -0.64 9.70
N ALA A 160 10.34 -0.15 9.15
CA ALA A 160 11.24 0.84 9.74
C ALA A 160 10.88 2.31 9.43
#